data_AF-A8UZ37-F1
#
_entry.id   AF-A8UZ37-F1
#
_cell.length_a   1.000
_cell.length_b   1.000
_cell.length_c   1.000
_cell.angle_alpha   90.00
_cell.angle_beta   90.00
_cell.angle_gamma   90.00
#
_symmetry.space_group_name_H-M   'P 1'
#
loop_
_entity.id
_entity.type
_entity.pdbx_description
1 polymer ?
#
loop_
_entity_poly.entity_id
_entity_poly.type
_entity_poly.pdbx_seq_one_letter_code
_entity_poly.pdbx_strand_id
1 'polypeptide(L)' 'MGQKVHPIGLRLGISSDWQSKWYADKKNYAKTLHEDIKIRNFIKEKYRAAGI' A
#
# COMPACT_ATOMS: atom_id res chain seq x y z
N MET A 1 10.69 -12.44 25.17
CA MET A 1 9.48 -12.13 24.38
C MET A 1 9.91 -11.78 22.96
N GLY A 2 9.58 -12.62 21.97
CA GLY A 2 10.09 -12.47 20.60
C GLY A 2 9.27 -11.48 19.76
N GLN A 3 9.94 -10.67 18.94
CA GLN A 3 9.28 -9.80 17.98
C GLN A 3 8.59 -10.65 16.91
N LYS A 4 7.28 -10.46 16.72
CA LYS A 4 6.51 -11.18 15.70
C LYS A 4 6.51 -10.40 14.39
N VAL A 5 6.73 -11.11 13.28
CA VAL A 5 6.72 -10.55 11.93
C VAL A 5 5.30 -10.16 11.53
N HIS A 6 5.17 -9.09 10.71
CA HIS A 6 3.88 -8.69 10.17
C HIS A 6 3.32 -9.76 9.23
N PRO A 7 2.14 -10.35 9.52
CA PRO A 7 1.65 -11.54 8.83
C PRO A 7 1.21 -11.26 7.39
N ILE A 8 0.88 -10.02 7.03
CA ILE A 8 0.57 -9.64 5.65
C ILE A 8 1.87 -9.61 4.83
N GLY A 9 2.93 -9.02 5.38
CA GLY A 9 4.23 -8.94 4.70
C GLY A 9 4.83 -10.31 4.47
N LEU A 10 4.70 -11.20 5.46
CA LEU A 10 5.14 -12.59 5.37
C LEU A 10 4.42 -13.39 4.26
N ARG A 11 3.17 -13.02 3.93
CA ARG A 11 2.32 -13.74 2.96
C ARG A 11 2.26 -13.08 1.58
N LEU A 12 2.89 -11.91 1.39
CA LEU A 12 2.95 -11.21 0.11
C LEU A 12 3.64 -12.10 -0.94
N GLY A 13 2.96 -12.33 -2.07
CA GLY A 13 3.46 -13.18 -3.15
C GLY A 13 3.27 -14.69 -2.95
N ILE A 14 2.74 -15.13 -1.80
CA ILE A 14 2.41 -16.55 -1.53
C ILE A 14 0.89 -16.73 -1.53
N SER A 15 0.21 -16.01 -0.65
CA SER A 15 -1.24 -16.12 -0.42
C SER A 15 -1.92 -14.75 -0.41
N SER A 16 -1.19 -13.68 -0.12
CA SER A 16 -1.67 -12.31 -0.18
C SER A 16 -1.04 -11.57 -1.35
N ASP A 17 -1.84 -10.75 -2.03
CA ASP A 17 -1.41 -10.02 -3.21
C ASP A 17 -1.07 -8.55 -2.87
N TRP A 18 -0.41 -7.87 -3.81
CA TRP A 18 -0.08 -6.45 -3.67
C TRP A 18 -1.34 -5.60 -3.73
N GLN A 19 -1.46 -4.65 -2.80
CA GLN A 19 -2.58 -3.69 -2.78
C GLN A 19 -2.49 -2.64 -3.91
N SER A 20 -1.28 -2.34 -4.39
CA SER A 20 -1.03 -1.49 -5.55
C SER A 20 -0.20 -2.28 -6.56
N LYS A 21 -0.71 -2.44 -7.77
CA LYS A 21 -0.04 -3.15 -8.88
C LYS A 21 0.20 -2.19 -10.03
N TRP A 22 1.42 -1.66 -10.09
CA TRP A 22 1.87 -0.78 -11.17
C TRP A 22 3.39 -0.91 -11.32
N TYR A 23 3.91 -0.49 -12.47
CA TYR A 23 5.33 -0.48 -12.78
C TYR A 23 5.76 0.96 -13.06
N ALA A 24 6.94 1.36 -12.58
CA ALA A 24 7.54 2.64 -12.89
C ALA A 24 9.06 2.50 -13.02
N ASP A 25 9.66 3.31 -13.88
CA ASP A 25 11.11 3.40 -13.99
C ASP A 25 11.74 3.91 -12.69
N LYS A 26 13.02 3.58 -12.47
CA LYS A 26 13.76 3.97 -11.26
C LYS A 26 13.68 5.47 -10.94
N LYS A 27 13.65 6.33 -11.96
CA LYS A 27 13.54 7.79 -11.80
C LYS A 27 12.15 8.24 -11.32
N ASN A 28 11.10 7.51 -11.71
CA ASN A 28 9.71 7.90 -11.49
C ASN A 28 9.05 7.15 -10.33
N TYR A 29 9.67 6.07 -9.84
CA TYR A 29 9.14 5.24 -8.76
C TYR A 29 8.82 6.05 -7.49
N ALA A 30 9.74 6.90 -7.02
CA ALA A 30 9.52 7.68 -5.81
C ALA A 30 8.33 8.65 -5.98
N LYS A 31 8.25 9.33 -7.15
CA LYS A 31 7.16 10.28 -7.44
C LYS A 31 5.81 9.58 -7.47
N THR A 32 5.71 8.47 -8.21
CA THR A 32 4.48 7.68 -8.34
C THR A 32 4.05 7.07 -7.00
N LEU A 33 5.00 6.62 -6.16
CA LEU A 33 4.70 6.15 -4.81
C LEU A 33 4.13 7.26 -3.91
N HIS A 34 4.70 8.46 -3.96
CA HIS A 34 4.18 9.60 -3.18
C HIS A 34 2.78 10.01 -3.62
N GLU A 35 2.49 9.95 -4.93
CA GLU A 35 1.15 10.18 -5.46
C GLU A 35 0.16 9.11 -4.99
N ASP A 36 0.53 7.83 -5.03
CA ASP A 36 -0.32 6.71 -4.54
C ASP A 36 -0.67 6.87 -3.05
N ILE A 37 0.31 7.23 -2.21
CA ILE A 37 0.08 7.48 -0.78
C ILE A 37 -0.90 8.65 -0.57
N LYS A 38 -0.74 9.75 -1.33
CA LYS A 38 -1.64 10.91 -1.25
C LYS A 38 -3.07 10.54 -1.65
N ILE A 39 -3.23 9.79 -2.73
CA ILE A 39 -4.54 9.34 -3.21
C ILE A 39 -5.22 8.45 -2.17
N ARG A 40 -4.49 7.48 -1.60
CA ARG A 40 -5.01 6.60 -0.54
C ARG A 40 -5.48 7.37 0.69
N ASN A 41 -4.67 8.33 1.14
CA ASN A 41 -5.03 9.18 2.28
C ASN A 41 -6.27 10.03 1.98
N PHE A 42 -6.32 10.65 0.81
CA PHE A 42 -7.46 11.45 0.37
C PHE A 42 -8.76 10.64 0.31
N ILE A 43 -8.71 9.43 -0.26
CA ILE A 43 -9.88 8.53 -0.34
C ILE A 43 -10.33 8.15 1.08
N LYS A 44 -9.40 7.76 1.95
CA LYS A 44 -9.71 7.35 3.31
C LYS A 44 -10.33 8.48 4.13
N GLU A 45 -9.88 9.72 3.93
CA GLU A 45 -10.44 10.89 4.60
C GLU A 45 -11.83 11.25 4.05
N LYS A 46 -11.94 11.35 2.72
CA LYS A 46 -13.17 11.77 2.04
C LYS A 46 -14.31 10.77 2.20
N TYR A 47 -14.00 9.47 2.17
CA TYR A 47 -14.99 8.39 2.25
C TYR A 47 -15.01 7.69 3.61
N ARG A 48 -14.53 8.37 4.66
CA ARG A 48 -14.56 7.82 6.03
C ARG A 48 -15.96 7.38 6.47
N ALA A 49 -16.99 8.13 6.07
CA ALA A 49 -18.39 7.81 6.37
C ALA A 49 -18.91 6.57 5.63
N ALA A 50 -18.25 6.14 4.56
CA ALA A 50 -18.61 4.94 3.80
C ALA A 50 -18.02 3.65 4.41
N GLY A 51 -17.20 3.74 5.47
CA GLY A 51 -16.58 2.59 6.12
C GLY A 51 -15.42 1.97 5.35
N ILE A 52 -14.72 2.78 4.54
CA ILE A 52 -13.59 2.39 3.67
C ILE A 52 -12.25 2.76 4.33
#